data_AF-A0A9E3A8M6-F1
#
_entry.id   AF-A0A9E3A8M6-F1
#
_cell.length_a   1.000
_cell.length_b   1.000
_cell.length_c   1.000
_cell.angle_alpha   90.00
_cell.angle_beta   90.00
_cell.angle_gamma   90.00
#
_symmetry.space_group_name_H-M   'P 1'
#
loop_
_entity.id
_entity.type
_entity.pdbx_description
1 polymer ?
#
loop_
_entity_poly.entity_id
_entity_poly.type
_entity_poly.pdbx_seq_one_letter_code
_entity_poly.pdbx_strand_id
1 'polypeptide(L)'
;MTGSTPAALEAYERSLRALWTMSGDALAEAEKSVRLAPGFVAGRQLIASLLLFGRDKRGAKRGQAVLAELEGLPMDDRERAHLRALRAARDGDLAAARRVYDALLGKTPRDGVALWAAQVIDYYLGEPNTLRARVERVLPAWTPGVPGRHAVLAMHAFGLEESGEYDAAEHAARAALELEPTDPRALHALFHVFEMQSRPLAGIRLAAARKEMLPNHLWWHTALFHMQLGRADRSLVIYDERLRFDDLDDLIDASSLLWRLQLAGVNVDTGSRCSPSAGRPTQTTRSAHSTICTR
;
A
#
# COMPACT_ATOMS: atom_id res chain seq x y z
N MET A 1 -19.49 -6.01 -16.85
CA MET A 1 -19.21 -6.59 -15.51
C MET A 1 -20.55 -6.99 -14.93
N THR A 2 -20.64 -8.13 -14.24
CA THR A 2 -21.94 -8.66 -13.84
C THR A 2 -22.62 -7.74 -12.82
N GLY A 3 -23.88 -7.41 -13.08
CA GLY A 3 -24.73 -6.61 -12.19
C GLY A 3 -24.35 -5.12 -12.04
N SER A 4 -23.51 -4.57 -12.91
CA SER A 4 -23.14 -3.15 -12.89
C SER A 4 -24.22 -2.24 -13.51
N THR A 5 -24.37 -1.04 -12.95
CA THR A 5 -25.03 0.12 -13.60
C THR A 5 -23.97 1.19 -13.93
N PRO A 6 -24.24 2.18 -14.81
CA PRO A 6 -23.29 3.24 -15.11
C PRO A 6 -22.79 3.99 -13.86
N ALA A 7 -23.72 4.39 -12.97
CA ALA A 7 -23.37 5.08 -11.73
C ALA A 7 -22.54 4.20 -10.76
N ALA A 8 -22.83 2.90 -10.70
CA ALA A 8 -22.04 1.97 -9.90
C ALA A 8 -20.63 1.77 -10.49
N LEU A 9 -20.51 1.70 -11.82
CA LEU A 9 -19.22 1.60 -12.50
C LEU A 9 -18.35 2.83 -12.23
N GLU A 10 -18.90 4.04 -12.30
CA GLU A 10 -18.16 5.28 -11.98
C GLU A 10 -17.65 5.28 -10.53
N ALA A 11 -18.45 4.82 -9.57
CA ALA A 11 -18.01 4.69 -8.17
C ALA A 11 -16.89 3.64 -8.01
N TYR A 12 -16.99 2.53 -8.73
CA TYR A 12 -15.96 1.51 -8.75
C TYR A 12 -14.65 2.01 -9.39
N GLU A 13 -14.71 2.77 -10.48
CA GLU A 13 -13.52 3.36 -11.10
C GLU A 13 -12.86 4.41 -10.20
N ARG A 14 -13.64 5.20 -9.44
CA ARG A 14 -13.09 6.08 -8.38
C ARG A 14 -12.42 5.28 -7.27
N SER A 15 -13.01 4.17 -6.85
CA SER A 15 -12.41 3.27 -5.87
C SER A 15 -11.09 2.67 -6.36
N LEU A 16 -11.04 2.19 -7.60
CA LEU A 16 -9.81 1.68 -8.20
C LEU A 16 -8.74 2.77 -8.32
N ARG A 17 -9.12 4.00 -8.73
CA ARG A 17 -8.19 5.13 -8.74
C ARG A 17 -7.61 5.36 -7.34
N ALA A 18 -8.46 5.46 -6.32
CA ALA A 18 -8.06 5.64 -4.93
C ALA A 18 -7.15 4.51 -4.42
N LEU A 19 -7.41 3.26 -4.82
CA LEU A 19 -6.54 2.11 -4.52
C LEU A 19 -5.15 2.28 -5.16
N TRP A 20 -5.10 2.64 -6.43
CA TRP A 20 -3.87 2.76 -7.20
C TRP A 20 -3.00 3.94 -6.77
N THR A 21 -3.63 5.08 -6.50
CA THR A 21 -2.94 6.28 -5.99
C THR A 21 -2.80 6.27 -4.47
N MET A 22 -3.28 5.21 -3.78
CA MET A 22 -3.33 5.08 -2.31
C MET A 22 -3.81 6.38 -1.63
N SER A 23 -4.81 7.02 -2.22
CA SER A 23 -5.31 8.34 -1.81
C SER A 23 -6.81 8.31 -1.65
N GLY A 24 -7.34 9.00 -0.62
CA GLY A 24 -8.77 8.99 -0.33
C GLY A 24 -9.22 7.65 0.27
N ASP A 25 -10.53 7.36 0.16
CA ASP A 25 -11.14 6.17 0.75
C ASP A 25 -11.64 5.22 -0.34
N ALA A 26 -10.74 4.34 -0.79
CA ALA A 26 -11.05 3.33 -1.80
C ALA A 26 -12.19 2.41 -1.33
N LEU A 27 -12.25 2.07 -0.04
CA LEU A 27 -13.26 1.19 0.52
C LEU A 27 -14.64 1.85 0.48
N ALA A 28 -14.76 3.11 0.90
CA ALA A 28 -16.03 3.83 0.87
C ALA A 28 -16.61 3.99 -0.56
N GLU A 29 -15.76 4.25 -1.57
CA GLU A 29 -16.21 4.30 -2.97
C GLU A 29 -16.58 2.90 -3.50
N ALA A 30 -15.88 1.84 -3.10
CA ALA A 30 -16.26 0.47 -3.44
C ALA A 30 -17.62 0.12 -2.85
N GLU A 31 -17.86 0.45 -1.59
CA GLU A 31 -19.17 0.26 -0.94
C GLU A 31 -20.27 1.08 -1.59
N LYS A 32 -19.97 2.32 -2.00
CA LYS A 32 -20.89 3.15 -2.77
C LYS A 32 -21.29 2.47 -4.08
N SER A 33 -20.35 1.85 -4.80
CA SER A 33 -20.67 1.10 -6.02
C SER A 33 -21.67 -0.03 -5.77
N VAL A 34 -21.54 -0.74 -4.65
CA VAL A 34 -22.44 -1.84 -4.27
C VAL A 34 -23.80 -1.33 -3.76
N ARG A 35 -23.84 -0.20 -3.05
CA ARG A 35 -25.11 0.45 -2.68
C ARG A 35 -25.92 0.89 -3.90
N LEU A 36 -25.23 1.41 -4.93
CA LEU A 36 -25.85 1.84 -6.20
C LEU A 36 -26.31 0.65 -7.05
N ALA A 37 -25.63 -0.49 -6.94
CA ALA A 37 -26.00 -1.72 -7.65
C ALA A 37 -25.72 -2.95 -6.76
N PRO A 38 -26.72 -3.43 -5.99
CA PRO A 38 -26.55 -4.58 -5.12
C PRO A 38 -26.26 -5.90 -5.85
N GLY A 39 -26.34 -5.97 -7.18
CA GLY A 39 -25.87 -7.13 -7.96
C GLY A 39 -24.42 -7.00 -8.44
N PHE A 40 -23.73 -5.88 -8.20
CA PHE A 40 -22.43 -5.59 -8.81
C PHE A 40 -21.31 -6.45 -8.20
N VAL A 41 -20.89 -7.45 -8.95
CA VAL A 41 -19.96 -8.49 -8.51
C VAL A 41 -18.56 -7.92 -8.26
N ALA A 42 -18.03 -7.15 -9.20
CA ALA A 42 -16.68 -6.62 -9.09
C ALA A 42 -16.53 -5.57 -7.98
N GLY A 43 -17.58 -4.76 -7.72
CA GLY A 43 -17.62 -3.88 -6.56
C GLY A 43 -17.46 -4.65 -5.26
N ARG A 44 -18.19 -5.76 -5.09
CA ARG A 44 -18.04 -6.64 -3.92
C ARG A 44 -16.70 -7.34 -3.84
N GLN A 45 -16.15 -7.78 -4.97
CA GLN A 45 -14.81 -8.38 -5.01
C GLN A 45 -13.75 -7.39 -4.55
N LEU A 46 -13.84 -6.12 -4.96
CA LEU A 46 -12.92 -5.08 -4.51
C LEU A 46 -13.04 -4.82 -3.01
N ILE A 47 -14.27 -4.70 -2.48
CA ILE A 47 -14.50 -4.56 -1.02
C ILE A 47 -13.87 -5.74 -0.27
N ALA A 48 -14.17 -6.97 -0.69
CA ALA A 48 -13.64 -8.17 -0.05
C ALA A 48 -12.10 -8.21 -0.12
N SER A 49 -11.51 -7.83 -1.25
CA SER A 49 -10.05 -7.80 -1.42
C SER A 49 -9.40 -6.76 -0.49
N LEU A 50 -9.92 -5.53 -0.45
CA LEU A 50 -9.43 -4.47 0.44
C LEU A 50 -9.49 -4.89 1.92
N LEU A 51 -10.56 -5.57 2.32
CA LEU A 51 -10.77 -5.98 3.72
C LEU A 51 -9.95 -7.22 4.11
N LEU A 52 -9.85 -8.22 3.24
CA LEU A 52 -9.10 -9.45 3.53
C LEU A 52 -7.59 -9.24 3.45
N PHE A 53 -7.12 -8.35 2.58
CA PHE A 53 -5.70 -8.00 2.45
C PHE A 53 -5.30 -6.76 3.26
N GLY A 54 -6.16 -6.23 4.15
CA GLY A 54 -5.89 -5.01 4.91
C GLY A 54 -5.07 -5.17 6.21
N ARG A 55 -4.58 -6.38 6.53
CA ARG A 55 -3.85 -6.73 7.79
C ARG A 55 -4.59 -6.46 9.12
N ASP A 56 -5.79 -5.89 9.09
CA ASP A 56 -6.64 -5.68 10.27
C ASP A 56 -7.63 -6.85 10.47
N LYS A 57 -7.66 -7.41 11.69
CA LYS A 57 -8.57 -8.49 12.08
C LYS A 57 -10.04 -8.06 12.01
N ARG A 58 -10.37 -6.80 12.32
CA ARG A 58 -11.76 -6.32 12.24
C ARG A 58 -12.19 -6.19 10.78
N GLY A 59 -11.32 -5.63 9.94
CA GLY A 59 -11.45 -5.61 8.49
C GLY A 59 -11.67 -7.00 7.91
N ALA A 60 -10.83 -7.98 8.26
CA ALA A 60 -10.93 -9.35 7.78
C ALA A 60 -12.30 -10.00 8.11
N LYS A 61 -12.82 -9.79 9.33
CA LYS A 61 -14.16 -10.28 9.72
C LYS A 61 -15.27 -9.65 8.86
N ARG A 62 -15.18 -8.36 8.55
CA ARG A 62 -16.13 -7.70 7.63
C ARG A 62 -15.99 -8.21 6.20
N GLY A 63 -14.76 -8.46 5.75
CA GLY A 63 -14.46 -9.05 4.45
C GLY A 63 -15.08 -10.44 4.28
N GLN A 64 -15.10 -11.26 5.34
CA GLN A 64 -15.77 -12.56 5.35
C GLN A 64 -17.29 -12.45 5.11
N ALA A 65 -17.95 -11.47 5.72
CA ALA A 65 -19.37 -11.24 5.51
C ALA A 65 -19.67 -10.80 4.06
N VAL A 66 -18.87 -9.89 3.52
CA VAL A 66 -18.98 -9.45 2.12
C VAL A 66 -18.75 -10.61 1.15
N LEU A 67 -17.78 -11.47 1.45
CA LEU A 67 -17.51 -12.66 0.65
C LEU A 67 -18.69 -13.63 0.65
N ALA A 68 -19.35 -13.84 1.79
CA ALA A 68 -20.53 -14.71 1.88
C ALA A 68 -21.69 -14.20 1.00
N GLU A 69 -21.93 -12.89 0.94
CA GLU A 69 -22.91 -12.30 0.03
C GLU A 69 -22.53 -12.47 -1.44
N LEU A 70 -21.25 -12.30 -1.76
CA LEU A 70 -20.72 -12.44 -3.11
C LEU A 70 -21.00 -13.84 -3.68
N GLU A 71 -20.90 -14.90 -2.86
CA GLU A 71 -21.10 -16.29 -3.29
C GLU A 71 -22.48 -16.59 -3.90
N GLY A 72 -23.51 -15.81 -3.56
CA GLY A 72 -24.87 -15.97 -4.08
C GLY A 72 -25.13 -15.25 -5.41
N LEU A 73 -24.17 -14.48 -5.93
CA LEU A 73 -24.37 -13.68 -7.14
C LEU A 73 -24.02 -14.45 -8.42
N PRO A 74 -24.70 -14.19 -9.55
CA PRO A 74 -24.28 -14.72 -10.85
C PRO A 74 -22.91 -14.15 -11.20
N MET A 75 -22.02 -14.97 -11.76
CA MET A 75 -20.65 -14.57 -12.11
C MET A 75 -20.25 -15.12 -13.48
N ASP A 76 -19.34 -14.44 -14.15
CA ASP A 76 -18.57 -15.01 -15.26
C ASP A 76 -17.35 -15.82 -14.78
N ASP A 77 -16.54 -16.34 -15.69
CA ASP A 77 -15.35 -17.14 -15.33
C ASP A 77 -14.25 -16.32 -14.64
N ARG A 78 -14.11 -15.05 -14.99
CA ARG A 78 -13.13 -14.13 -14.40
C ARG A 78 -13.53 -13.84 -12.95
N GLU A 79 -14.79 -13.50 -12.75
CA GLU A 79 -15.38 -13.22 -11.45
C GLU A 79 -15.35 -14.46 -10.55
N ARG A 80 -15.63 -15.66 -11.08
CA ARG A 80 -15.43 -16.92 -10.35
C ARG A 80 -13.98 -17.14 -9.93
N ALA A 81 -12.99 -16.71 -10.70
CA ALA A 81 -11.59 -16.81 -10.33
C ALA A 81 -11.25 -15.91 -9.13
N HIS A 82 -11.72 -14.67 -9.13
CA HIS A 82 -11.61 -13.77 -7.97
C HIS A 82 -12.26 -14.40 -6.73
N LEU A 83 -13.47 -14.96 -6.85
CA LEU A 83 -14.12 -15.64 -5.71
C LEU A 83 -13.28 -16.79 -5.15
N ARG A 84 -12.69 -17.63 -6.01
CA ARG A 84 -11.82 -18.73 -5.56
C ARG A 84 -10.58 -18.21 -4.83
N ALA A 85 -9.95 -17.15 -5.33
CA ALA A 85 -8.78 -16.56 -4.69
C ALA A 85 -9.13 -15.95 -3.32
N LEU A 86 -10.26 -15.25 -3.21
CA LEU A 86 -10.74 -14.66 -1.96
C LEU A 86 -11.12 -15.71 -0.91
N ARG A 87 -11.71 -16.85 -1.33
CA ARG A 87 -11.97 -17.99 -0.43
C ARG A 87 -10.67 -18.58 0.12
N ALA A 88 -9.67 -18.79 -0.74
CA ALA A 88 -8.37 -19.27 -0.29
C ALA A 88 -7.70 -18.28 0.68
N ALA A 89 -7.76 -16.98 0.40
CA ALA A 89 -7.23 -15.94 1.29
C ALA A 89 -7.96 -15.90 2.64
N ARG A 90 -9.30 -16.03 2.65
CA ARG A 90 -10.10 -16.14 3.88
C ARG A 90 -9.63 -17.30 4.76
N ASP A 91 -9.34 -18.44 4.13
CA ASP A 91 -8.93 -19.67 4.82
C ASP A 91 -7.43 -19.66 5.21
N GLY A 92 -6.72 -18.56 4.91
CA GLY A 92 -5.30 -18.39 5.21
C GLY A 92 -4.36 -19.02 4.18
N ASP A 93 -4.86 -19.65 3.12
CA ASP A 93 -4.06 -20.22 2.05
C ASP A 93 -3.72 -19.17 0.97
N LEU A 94 -2.81 -18.26 1.34
CA LEU A 94 -2.32 -17.21 0.45
C LEU A 94 -1.60 -17.80 -0.78
N ALA A 95 -0.97 -18.97 -0.66
CA ALA A 95 -0.31 -19.63 -1.78
C ALA A 95 -1.32 -20.10 -2.84
N ALA A 96 -2.47 -20.65 -2.43
CA ALA A 96 -3.56 -20.98 -3.35
C ALA A 96 -4.19 -19.74 -3.96
N ALA A 97 -4.44 -18.69 -3.16
CA ALA A 97 -4.95 -17.42 -3.68
C ALA A 97 -4.03 -16.84 -4.77
N ARG A 98 -2.71 -16.84 -4.51
CA ARG A 98 -1.69 -16.42 -5.47
C ARG A 98 -1.73 -17.22 -6.76
N ARG A 99 -1.80 -18.56 -6.70
CA ARG A 99 -1.87 -19.41 -7.91
C ARG A 99 -3.11 -19.09 -8.76
N VAL A 100 -4.24 -18.81 -8.12
CA VAL A 100 -5.47 -18.44 -8.83
C VAL A 100 -5.33 -17.09 -9.53
N TYR A 101 -4.79 -16.08 -8.84
CA TYR A 101 -4.54 -14.78 -9.47
C TYR A 101 -3.48 -14.86 -10.57
N ASP A 102 -2.45 -15.70 -10.42
CA ASP A 102 -1.43 -15.91 -11.46
C ASP A 102 -2.04 -16.44 -12.76
N ALA A 103 -2.86 -17.50 -12.65
CA ALA A 103 -3.57 -18.07 -13.78
C ALA A 103 -4.57 -17.08 -14.41
N LEU A 104 -5.20 -16.23 -13.59
CA LEU A 104 -6.09 -15.18 -14.07
C LEU A 104 -5.33 -14.11 -14.86
N LEU A 105 -4.21 -13.61 -14.35
CA LEU A 105 -3.40 -12.59 -15.02
C LEU A 105 -2.80 -13.10 -16.34
N GLY A 106 -2.54 -14.40 -16.47
CA GLY A 106 -2.16 -15.01 -17.75
C GLY A 106 -3.24 -14.90 -18.83
N LYS A 107 -4.53 -14.85 -18.44
CA LYS A 107 -5.67 -14.71 -19.36
C LYS A 107 -6.14 -13.26 -19.50
N THR A 108 -6.04 -12.48 -18.44
CA THR A 108 -6.54 -11.10 -18.35
C THR A 108 -5.44 -10.23 -17.74
N PRO A 109 -4.37 -9.91 -18.49
CA PRO A 109 -3.21 -9.19 -17.95
C PRO A 109 -3.52 -7.76 -17.48
N ARG A 110 -4.67 -7.21 -17.91
CA ARG A 110 -5.18 -5.89 -17.50
C ARG A 110 -6.15 -5.95 -16.31
N ASP A 111 -6.31 -7.09 -15.64
CA ASP A 111 -7.10 -7.16 -14.41
C ASP A 111 -6.32 -6.51 -13.25
N GLY A 112 -6.57 -5.22 -13.02
CA GLY A 112 -5.83 -4.43 -12.04
C GLY A 112 -6.07 -4.84 -10.59
N VAL A 113 -7.25 -5.39 -10.26
CA VAL A 113 -7.53 -5.90 -8.90
C VAL A 113 -6.76 -7.20 -8.66
N ALA A 114 -6.76 -8.10 -9.64
CA ALA A 114 -5.99 -9.35 -9.56
C ALA A 114 -4.48 -9.05 -9.47
N LEU A 115 -3.99 -8.08 -10.25
CA LEU A 115 -2.59 -7.67 -10.23
C LEU A 115 -2.19 -7.10 -8.86
N TRP A 116 -2.99 -6.18 -8.33
CA TRP A 116 -2.77 -5.61 -7.00
C TRP A 116 -2.80 -6.68 -5.90
N ALA A 117 -3.86 -7.49 -5.85
CA ALA A 117 -4.02 -8.51 -4.82
C ALA A 117 -2.88 -9.55 -4.86
N ALA A 118 -2.49 -10.00 -6.05
CA ALA A 118 -1.39 -10.94 -6.19
C ALA A 118 -0.04 -10.34 -5.77
N GLN A 119 0.22 -9.06 -6.09
CA GLN A 119 1.44 -8.38 -5.66
C GLN A 119 1.49 -8.22 -4.13
N VAL A 120 0.35 -7.89 -3.50
CA VAL A 120 0.23 -7.83 -2.04
C VAL A 120 0.55 -9.19 -1.40
N ILE A 121 0.05 -10.28 -1.99
CA ILE A 121 0.36 -11.64 -1.51
C ILE A 121 1.84 -11.96 -1.66
N ASP A 122 2.48 -11.62 -2.80
CA ASP A 122 3.92 -11.84 -2.98
C ASP A 122 4.74 -11.09 -1.93
N TYR A 123 4.33 -9.86 -1.58
CA TYR A 123 4.95 -9.08 -0.52
C TYR A 123 4.80 -9.76 0.85
N TYR A 124 3.60 -10.24 1.19
CA TYR A 124 3.38 -10.95 2.47
C TYR A 124 4.16 -12.25 2.60
N LEU A 125 4.43 -12.93 1.49
CA LEU A 125 5.22 -14.15 1.47
C LEU A 125 6.74 -13.87 1.42
N GLY A 126 7.16 -12.60 1.31
CA GLY A 126 8.58 -12.24 1.24
C GLY A 126 9.26 -12.69 -0.05
N GLU A 127 8.56 -12.60 -1.18
CA GLU A 127 8.99 -13.13 -2.48
C GLU A 127 9.29 -12.00 -3.49
N PRO A 128 10.36 -11.21 -3.31
CA PRO A 128 10.63 -10.00 -4.10
C PRO A 128 10.81 -10.29 -5.60
N ASN A 129 11.47 -11.41 -5.94
CA ASN A 129 11.63 -11.82 -7.33
C ASN A 129 10.30 -12.17 -8.01
N THR A 130 9.39 -12.84 -7.28
CA THR A 130 8.06 -13.16 -7.79
C THR A 130 7.22 -11.89 -7.94
N LEU A 131 7.32 -11.00 -6.95
CA LEU A 131 6.65 -9.70 -6.94
C LEU A 131 7.03 -8.86 -8.16
N ARG A 132 8.32 -8.77 -8.49
CA ARG A 132 8.83 -8.10 -9.70
C ARG A 132 8.38 -8.79 -10.98
N ALA A 133 8.67 -10.09 -11.11
CA ALA A 133 8.41 -10.86 -12.33
C ALA A 133 6.92 -10.87 -12.72
N ARG A 134 6.01 -10.83 -11.72
CA ARG A 134 4.58 -10.73 -11.96
C ARG A 134 4.21 -9.47 -12.75
N VAL A 135 4.75 -8.34 -12.32
CA VAL A 135 4.46 -7.04 -12.94
C VAL A 135 5.10 -6.98 -14.32
N GLU A 136 6.35 -7.41 -14.45
CA GLU A 136 7.06 -7.48 -15.74
C GLU A 136 6.27 -8.29 -16.79
N ARG A 137 5.70 -9.43 -16.40
CA ARG A 137 4.93 -10.28 -17.32
C ARG A 137 3.67 -9.61 -17.85
N VAL A 138 3.01 -8.76 -17.07
CA VAL A 138 1.78 -8.08 -17.50
C VAL A 138 2.04 -6.72 -18.12
N LEU A 139 3.16 -6.07 -17.80
CA LEU A 139 3.49 -4.69 -18.19
C LEU A 139 3.32 -4.42 -19.71
N PRO A 140 3.68 -5.33 -20.64
CA PRO A 140 3.44 -5.12 -22.08
C PRO A 140 1.96 -4.90 -22.45
N ALA A 141 1.02 -5.42 -21.66
CA ALA A 141 -0.41 -5.20 -21.87
C ALA A 141 -0.87 -3.81 -21.41
N TRP A 142 -0.10 -3.11 -20.57
CA TRP A 142 -0.39 -1.77 -20.03
C TRP A 142 0.32 -0.69 -20.86
N THR A 143 -0.03 -0.64 -22.15
CA THR A 143 0.52 0.32 -23.11
C THR A 143 0.17 1.77 -22.73
N PRO A 144 0.89 2.78 -23.26
CA PRO A 144 0.50 4.19 -23.11
C PRO A 144 -0.99 4.40 -23.42
N GLY A 145 -1.67 5.19 -22.59
CA GLY A 145 -3.11 5.46 -22.70
C GLY A 145 -4.03 4.46 -21.98
N VAL A 146 -3.53 3.29 -21.55
CA VAL A 146 -4.32 2.38 -20.70
C VAL A 146 -4.48 3.00 -19.30
N PRO A 147 -5.71 3.20 -18.79
CA PRO A 147 -5.93 3.71 -17.44
C PRO A 147 -5.22 2.85 -16.39
N GLY A 148 -4.59 3.48 -15.40
CA GLY A 148 -3.84 2.77 -14.34
C GLY A 148 -2.40 2.40 -14.71
N ARG A 149 -1.91 2.74 -15.91
CA ARG A 149 -0.50 2.49 -16.29
C ARG A 149 0.52 3.06 -15.30
N HIS A 150 0.27 4.26 -14.77
CA HIS A 150 1.14 4.87 -13.75
C HIS A 150 1.34 3.93 -12.56
N ALA A 151 0.25 3.33 -12.07
CA ALA A 151 0.28 2.45 -10.91
C ALA A 151 1.01 1.15 -11.21
N VAL A 152 0.87 0.59 -12.42
CA VAL A 152 1.62 -0.61 -12.83
C VAL A 152 3.11 -0.33 -12.95
N LEU A 153 3.50 0.86 -13.44
CA LEU A 153 4.90 1.29 -13.41
C LEU A 153 5.41 1.49 -11.98
N ALA A 154 4.60 2.05 -11.09
CA ALA A 154 4.95 2.18 -9.68
C ALA A 154 5.09 0.81 -8.98
N MET A 155 4.21 -0.15 -9.31
CA MET A 155 4.32 -1.55 -8.85
C MET A 155 5.60 -2.20 -9.36
N HIS A 156 6.01 -1.90 -10.59
CA HIS A 156 7.26 -2.39 -11.16
C HIS A 156 8.47 -1.77 -10.47
N ALA A 157 8.45 -0.46 -10.23
CA ALA A 157 9.51 0.24 -9.51
C ALA A 157 9.70 -0.33 -8.10
N PHE A 158 8.60 -0.57 -7.38
CA PHE A 158 8.61 -1.24 -6.07
C PHE A 158 9.22 -2.65 -6.15
N GLY A 159 8.85 -3.45 -7.15
CA GLY A 159 9.46 -4.78 -7.31
C GLY A 159 10.94 -4.77 -7.66
N LEU A 160 11.38 -3.78 -8.44
CA LEU A 160 12.79 -3.61 -8.78
C LEU A 160 13.62 -3.22 -7.55
N GLU A 161 13.15 -2.27 -6.73
CA GLU A 161 13.90 -1.86 -5.54
C GLU A 161 13.96 -2.96 -4.47
N GLU A 162 12.85 -3.68 -4.24
CA GLU A 162 12.83 -4.84 -3.33
C GLU A 162 13.75 -5.97 -3.82
N SER A 163 14.08 -6.01 -5.11
CA SER A 163 15.03 -6.96 -5.72
C SER A 163 16.47 -6.42 -5.81
N GLY A 164 16.74 -5.20 -5.35
CA GLY A 164 18.06 -4.56 -5.40
C GLY A 164 18.43 -3.92 -6.74
N GLU A 165 17.51 -3.86 -7.70
CA GLU A 165 17.72 -3.29 -9.04
C GLU A 165 17.46 -1.76 -9.05
N TYR A 166 18.21 -1.02 -8.23
CA TYR A 166 17.91 0.37 -7.87
C TYR A 166 17.90 1.36 -9.05
N ASP A 167 18.81 1.21 -10.00
CA ASP A 167 18.87 2.12 -11.16
C ASP A 167 17.63 1.94 -12.06
N ALA A 168 17.22 0.69 -12.29
CA ALA A 168 15.99 0.38 -13.02
C ALA A 168 14.75 0.84 -12.25
N ALA A 169 14.74 0.66 -10.92
CA ALA A 169 13.67 1.13 -10.04
C ALA A 169 13.49 2.65 -10.13
N GLU A 170 14.58 3.42 -10.12
CA GLU A 170 14.53 4.88 -10.27
C GLU A 170 13.93 5.30 -11.61
N HIS A 171 14.33 4.65 -12.71
CA HIS A 171 13.76 4.94 -14.03
C HIS A 171 12.25 4.64 -14.08
N ALA A 172 11.84 3.46 -13.57
CA ALA A 172 10.43 3.07 -13.54
C ALA A 172 9.59 4.00 -12.66
N ALA A 173 10.10 4.38 -11.49
CA ALA A 173 9.40 5.30 -10.59
C ALA A 173 9.24 6.70 -11.20
N ARG A 174 10.28 7.22 -11.86
CA ARG A 174 10.21 8.51 -12.56
C ARG A 174 9.18 8.47 -13.69
N ALA A 175 9.15 7.39 -14.48
CA ALA A 175 8.16 7.22 -15.53
C ALA A 175 6.73 7.11 -14.97
N ALA A 176 6.54 6.52 -13.77
CA ALA A 176 5.25 6.53 -13.09
C ALA A 176 4.84 7.95 -12.68
N LEU A 177 5.77 8.73 -12.10
CA LEU A 177 5.54 10.11 -11.65
C LEU A 177 5.32 11.11 -12.78
N GLU A 178 5.83 10.84 -13.99
CA GLU A 178 5.50 11.61 -15.19
C GLU A 178 4.01 11.47 -15.57
N LEU A 179 3.40 10.32 -15.28
CA LEU A 179 1.99 10.06 -15.56
C LEU A 179 1.08 10.46 -14.40
N GLU A 180 1.51 10.22 -13.16
CA GLU A 180 0.79 10.57 -11.94
C GLU A 180 1.77 11.15 -10.90
N PRO A 181 1.95 12.49 -10.86
CA PRO A 181 2.94 13.15 -10.01
C PRO A 181 2.75 12.92 -8.50
N THR A 182 1.57 12.47 -8.09
CA THR A 182 1.21 12.21 -6.69
C THR A 182 1.27 10.73 -6.30
N ASP A 183 1.72 9.84 -7.20
CA ASP A 183 1.76 8.39 -6.93
C ASP A 183 2.67 8.06 -5.74
N PRO A 184 2.12 7.63 -4.59
CA PRO A 184 2.90 7.44 -3.37
C PRO A 184 3.79 6.21 -3.43
N ARG A 185 3.43 5.19 -4.22
CA ARG A 185 4.27 4.00 -4.40
C ARG A 185 5.50 4.33 -5.25
N ALA A 186 5.34 5.16 -6.28
CA ALA A 186 6.48 5.63 -7.06
C ALA A 186 7.42 6.52 -6.22
N LEU A 187 6.85 7.42 -5.40
CA LEU A 187 7.64 8.19 -4.44
C LEU A 187 8.36 7.28 -3.44
N HIS A 188 7.67 6.29 -2.86
CA HIS A 188 8.26 5.30 -1.98
C HIS A 188 9.47 4.60 -2.59
N ALA A 189 9.33 4.07 -3.81
CA ALA A 189 10.43 3.41 -4.51
C ALA A 189 11.64 4.35 -4.69
N LEU A 190 11.42 5.64 -4.98
CA LEU A 190 12.53 6.62 -5.05
C LEU A 190 13.21 6.86 -3.71
N PHE A 191 12.43 6.93 -2.62
CA PHE A 191 12.99 7.09 -1.27
C PHE A 191 13.86 5.88 -0.90
N HIS A 192 13.36 4.67 -1.15
CA HIS A 192 14.13 3.43 -1.00
C HIS A 192 15.42 3.45 -1.83
N VAL A 193 15.34 3.79 -3.12
CA VAL A 193 16.55 3.92 -3.97
C VAL A 193 17.57 4.89 -3.36
N PHE A 194 17.13 6.06 -2.90
CA PHE A 194 18.04 7.04 -2.32
C PHE A 194 18.62 6.60 -0.99
N GLU A 195 17.88 5.83 -0.19
CA GLU A 195 18.38 5.22 1.04
C GLU A 195 19.46 4.18 0.71
N MET A 196 19.11 3.20 -0.13
CA MET A 196 19.98 2.07 -0.45
C MET A 196 21.26 2.47 -1.20
N GLN A 197 21.20 3.54 -2.01
CA GLN A 197 22.36 4.08 -2.71
C GLN A 197 23.10 5.18 -1.93
N SER A 198 22.76 5.42 -0.66
CA SER A 198 23.40 6.46 0.17
C SER A 198 23.37 7.86 -0.46
N ARG A 199 22.20 8.26 -0.98
CA ARG A 199 21.92 9.56 -1.60
C ARG A 199 20.95 10.41 -0.76
N PRO A 200 21.18 10.63 0.55
CA PRO A 200 20.21 11.27 1.44
C PRO A 200 19.83 12.69 1.02
N LEU A 201 20.76 13.46 0.42
CA LEU A 201 20.47 14.81 -0.08
C LEU A 201 19.46 14.80 -1.24
N ALA A 202 19.45 13.76 -2.08
CA ALA A 202 18.47 13.61 -3.14
C ALA A 202 17.08 13.34 -2.56
N GLY A 203 17.00 12.46 -1.56
CA GLY A 203 15.79 12.17 -0.82
C GLY A 203 15.21 13.37 -0.09
N ILE A 204 16.03 14.13 0.64
CA ILE A 204 15.60 15.37 1.32
C ILE A 204 15.07 16.40 0.31
N ARG A 205 15.73 16.55 -0.85
CA ARG A 205 15.28 17.47 -1.90
C ARG A 205 13.94 17.03 -2.48
N LEU A 206 13.75 15.73 -2.72
CA LEU A 206 12.47 15.18 -3.19
C LEU A 206 11.37 15.41 -2.14
N ALA A 207 11.65 15.13 -0.88
CA ALA A 207 10.73 15.35 0.24
C ALA A 207 10.28 16.83 0.32
N ALA A 208 11.24 17.76 0.25
CA ALA A 208 10.94 19.20 0.26
C ALA A 208 10.05 19.63 -0.92
N ALA A 209 10.28 19.06 -2.11
CA ALA A 209 9.47 19.33 -3.31
C ALA A 209 8.06 18.71 -3.27
N ARG A 210 7.78 17.86 -2.29
CA ARG A 210 6.52 17.10 -2.15
C ARG A 210 5.88 17.24 -0.75
N LYS A 211 6.36 18.18 0.08
CA LYS A 211 6.03 18.28 1.52
C LYS A 211 4.53 18.22 1.87
N GLU A 212 3.65 18.78 1.03
CA GLU A 212 2.20 18.86 1.31
C GLU A 212 1.46 17.55 1.00
N MET A 213 2.11 16.62 0.30
CA MET A 213 1.53 15.36 -0.18
C MET A 213 2.29 14.12 0.30
N LEU A 214 3.30 14.29 1.17
CA LEU A 214 4.05 13.16 1.72
C LEU A 214 3.20 12.38 2.73
N PRO A 215 2.94 11.07 2.49
CA PRO A 215 2.39 10.20 3.50
C PRO A 215 3.32 10.09 4.72
N ASN A 216 2.76 9.62 5.84
CA ASN A 216 3.49 9.45 7.10
C ASN A 216 4.82 8.69 6.92
N HIS A 217 4.76 7.57 6.20
CA HIS A 217 5.92 6.71 5.95
C HIS A 217 7.04 7.40 5.15
N LEU A 218 6.72 8.34 4.26
CA LEU A 218 7.78 9.08 3.54
C LEU A 218 8.41 10.17 4.42
N TRP A 219 7.69 10.70 5.41
CA TRP A 219 8.31 11.52 6.46
C TRP A 219 9.27 10.70 7.31
N TRP A 220 8.94 9.43 7.60
CA TRP A 220 9.85 8.52 8.29
C TRP A 220 11.18 8.33 7.54
N HIS A 221 11.14 8.01 6.23
CA HIS A 221 12.38 7.95 5.44
C HIS A 221 13.12 9.30 5.37
N THR A 222 12.38 10.43 5.30
CA THR A 222 13.00 11.76 5.35
C THR A 222 13.82 11.94 6.62
N ALA A 223 13.30 11.46 7.76
CA ALA A 223 14.01 11.48 9.03
C ALA A 223 15.28 10.60 8.97
N LEU A 224 15.20 9.40 8.36
CA LEU A 224 16.37 8.55 8.15
C LEU A 224 17.47 9.21 7.30
N PHE A 225 17.11 9.94 6.24
CA PHE A 225 18.11 10.69 5.47
C PHE A 225 18.84 11.74 6.32
N HIS A 226 18.13 12.40 7.24
CA HIS A 226 18.76 13.32 8.18
C HIS A 226 19.67 12.59 9.17
N MET A 227 19.26 11.42 9.67
CA MET A 227 20.11 10.58 10.53
C MET A 227 21.41 10.17 9.82
N GLN A 228 21.33 9.73 8.55
CA GLN A 228 22.48 9.34 7.75
C GLN A 228 23.51 10.48 7.58
N LEU A 229 23.05 11.73 7.62
CA LEU A 229 23.89 12.93 7.55
C LEU A 229 24.39 13.43 8.92
N GLY A 230 24.17 12.66 9.99
CA GLY A 230 24.50 13.05 11.36
C GLY A 230 23.60 14.15 11.93
N ARG A 231 22.43 14.41 11.32
CA ARG A 231 21.48 15.48 11.69
C ARG A 231 20.33 14.92 12.53
N ALA A 232 20.66 14.23 13.61
CA ALA A 232 19.69 13.59 14.50
C ALA A 232 18.62 14.58 15.02
N ASP A 233 19.00 15.81 15.36
CA ASP A 233 18.06 16.84 15.81
C ASP A 233 16.95 17.12 14.78
N ARG A 234 17.28 17.09 13.49
CA ARG A 234 16.29 17.26 12.41
C ARG A 234 15.37 16.05 12.28
N SER A 235 15.90 14.85 12.49
CA SER A 235 15.10 13.63 12.56
C SER A 235 14.08 13.69 13.71
N LEU A 236 14.48 14.20 14.88
CA LEU A 236 13.59 14.42 16.01
C LEU A 236 12.50 15.47 15.72
N VAL A 237 12.84 16.58 15.07
CA VAL A 237 11.84 17.58 14.66
C VAL A 237 10.81 16.95 13.70
N ILE A 238 11.23 16.10 12.77
CA ILE A 238 10.31 15.40 11.87
C ILE A 238 9.40 14.44 12.66
N TYR A 239 9.95 13.70 13.62
CA TYR A 239 9.16 12.85 14.52
C TYR A 239 8.06 13.67 15.24
N ASP A 240 8.44 14.78 15.87
CA ASP A 240 7.54 15.59 16.71
C ASP A 240 6.47 16.35 15.88
N GLU A 241 6.84 16.84 14.69
CA GLU A 241 5.96 17.72 13.90
C GLU A 241 5.18 17.02 12.79
N ARG A 242 5.73 15.94 12.21
CA ARG A 242 5.23 15.36 10.96
C ARG A 242 4.66 13.96 11.11
N LEU A 243 5.19 13.15 12.02
CA LEU A 243 4.67 11.80 12.20
C LEU A 243 3.30 11.81 12.89
N ARG A 244 2.44 10.91 12.43
CA ARG A 244 1.11 10.60 12.96
C ARG A 244 1.16 9.26 13.68
N PHE A 245 0.08 8.97 14.40
CA PHE A 245 -0.04 7.80 15.29
C PHE A 245 -1.45 7.19 15.21
N ASP A 246 -2.10 7.33 14.06
CA ASP A 246 -3.54 7.09 13.92
C ASP A 246 -3.86 5.59 13.76
N ASP A 247 -2.93 4.83 13.16
CA ASP A 247 -3.07 3.40 12.91
C ASP A 247 -1.80 2.60 13.25
N LEU A 248 -1.82 1.29 12.95
CA LEU A 248 -0.71 0.40 13.28
C LEU A 248 0.55 0.70 12.47
N ASP A 249 0.41 1.05 11.19
CA ASP A 249 1.55 1.31 10.31
C ASP A 249 2.24 2.63 10.75
N ASP A 250 1.46 3.66 11.08
CA ASP A 250 1.94 4.91 11.66
C ASP A 250 2.72 4.69 12.98
N LEU A 251 2.21 3.81 13.86
CA LEU A 251 2.89 3.45 15.11
C LEU A 251 4.19 2.67 14.89
N ILE A 252 4.25 1.82 13.85
CA ILE A 252 5.46 1.10 13.48
C ILE A 252 6.53 2.08 13.02
N ASP A 253 6.18 3.01 12.13
CA ASP A 253 7.10 4.04 11.66
C ASP A 253 7.67 4.85 12.83
N ALA A 254 6.78 5.40 13.66
CA ALA A 254 7.18 6.23 14.79
C ALA A 254 8.06 5.49 15.80
N SER A 255 7.64 4.30 16.24
CA SER A 255 8.41 3.51 17.23
C SER A 255 9.77 3.10 16.68
N SER A 256 9.82 2.72 15.41
CA SER A 256 11.06 2.28 14.77
C SER A 256 12.05 3.43 14.57
N LEU A 257 11.56 4.66 14.37
CA LEU A 257 12.41 5.85 14.29
C LEU A 257 13.00 6.22 15.66
N LEU A 258 12.17 6.26 16.72
CA LEU A 258 12.66 6.53 18.07
C LEU A 258 13.73 5.53 18.50
N TRP A 259 13.49 4.24 18.23
CA TRP A 259 14.44 3.19 18.55
C TRP A 259 15.80 3.41 17.85
N ARG A 260 15.79 3.76 16.56
CA ARG A 260 17.03 4.07 15.82
C ARG A 260 17.75 5.28 16.39
N LEU A 261 17.04 6.34 16.76
CA LEU A 261 17.62 7.53 17.38
C LEU A 261 18.25 7.20 18.74
N GLN A 262 17.59 6.39 19.56
CA GLN A 262 18.14 5.90 20.83
C GLN A 262 19.44 5.11 20.61
N LEU A 263 19.45 4.19 19.64
CA LEU A 263 20.65 3.42 19.29
C LEU A 263 21.79 4.30 18.76
N ALA A 264 21.47 5.42 18.12
CA ALA A 264 22.45 6.42 17.68
C ALA A 264 22.95 7.33 18.83
N GLY A 265 22.55 7.08 20.08
CA GLY A 265 22.97 7.84 21.26
C GLY A 265 22.23 9.17 21.43
N VAL A 266 21.14 9.39 20.68
CA VAL A 266 20.30 10.59 20.81
C VAL A 266 19.46 10.44 22.06
N ASN A 267 19.43 11.47 22.90
CA ASN A 267 18.53 11.51 24.05
C ASN A 267 17.09 11.67 23.58
N VAL A 268 16.42 10.54 23.39
CA VAL A 268 14.99 10.48 23.12
C VAL A 268 14.27 10.41 24.46
N ASP A 269 13.55 11.46 24.84
CA ASP A 269 12.62 11.37 25.98
C ASP A 269 11.47 10.42 25.60
N THR A 270 11.69 9.13 25.81
CA THR A 270 10.74 8.05 25.51
C THR A 270 9.48 8.16 26.38
N GLY A 271 9.57 8.78 27.56
CA GLY A 271 8.42 8.96 28.44
C GLY A 271 7.33 9.83 27.80
N SER A 272 7.69 11.05 27.40
CA SER A 272 6.73 11.96 26.75
C SER A 272 6.39 11.53 25.33
N ARG A 273 7.36 11.00 24.56
CA ARG A 273 7.18 10.66 23.13
C ARG A 273 6.56 9.30 22.85
N CYS A 274 6.55 8.38 23.82
CA CYS A 274 5.84 7.10 23.73
C CYS A 274 4.47 7.09 24.41
N SER A 275 4.10 8.16 25.12
CA SER A 275 2.82 8.23 25.81
C SER A 275 1.70 8.63 24.84
N PRO A 276 0.57 7.89 24.76
CA PRO A 276 -0.60 8.29 23.96
C PRO A 276 -1.17 9.66 24.35
N SER A 277 -0.76 10.19 25.52
CA SER A 277 -1.16 11.46 26.09
C SER A 277 -0.26 12.65 25.71
N ALA A 278 0.61 12.51 24.71
CA ALA A 278 1.29 13.64 24.07
C ALA A 278 0.31 14.50 23.25
N GLY A 279 -0.66 15.13 23.93
CA GLY A 279 -1.45 16.26 23.45
C GLY A 279 -2.38 16.05 22.24
N ARG A 280 -2.49 14.86 21.65
CA ARG A 280 -3.36 14.64 20.48
C ARG A 280 -4.37 13.52 20.76
N PRO A 281 -5.67 13.75 20.50
CA PRO A 281 -6.73 12.81 20.88
C PRO A 281 -6.69 11.58 19.96
N THR A 282 -6.19 10.44 20.46
CA THR A 282 -6.32 9.16 19.75
C THR A 282 -7.30 8.25 20.48
N GLN A 283 -8.37 7.87 19.77
CA GLN A 283 -9.15 6.69 20.11
C GLN A 283 -8.38 5.45 19.63
N THR A 284 -8.04 4.58 20.58
CA THR A 284 -7.81 3.13 20.41
C THR A 284 -6.58 2.63 19.65
N THR A 285 -5.40 2.62 20.27
CA THR A 285 -4.33 1.61 20.04
C THR A 285 -3.35 1.53 21.23
N ARG A 286 -3.75 0.89 22.35
CA ARG A 286 -2.95 0.85 23.60
C ARG A 286 -1.87 -0.24 23.70
N SER A 287 -1.63 -1.09 22.70
CA SER A 287 -0.97 -2.39 22.97
C SER A 287 0.34 -2.71 22.26
N ALA A 288 0.77 -1.99 21.21
CA ALA A 288 2.01 -2.34 20.49
C ALA A 288 3.21 -1.44 20.86
N HIS A 289 2.96 -0.19 21.23
CA HIS A 289 4.01 0.82 21.48
C HIS A 289 4.78 0.61 22.80
N SER A 290 4.27 -0.20 23.72
CA SER A 290 4.79 -0.33 25.09
C SER A 290 6.09 -1.15 25.21
N THR A 291 6.42 -2.01 24.25
CA THR A 291 7.56 -2.95 24.40
C THR A 291 8.91 -2.30 24.05
N ILE A 292 8.93 -1.29 23.18
CA ILE A 292 10.16 -0.52 22.87
C ILE A 292 10.45 0.51 23.97
N CYS A 293 9.42 1.00 24.66
CA CYS A 293 9.52 2.13 25.60
C CYS A 293 9.63 1.72 27.08
N THR A 294 10.10 0.50 27.38
CA THR A 294 10.21 -0.04 28.76
C THR A 294 11.64 -0.30 29.24
N ARG A 295 12.66 0.33 28.62
CA ARG A 295 14.02 0.36 29.17
C ARG A 295 14.66 1.73 29.05
#